data_AF-A0AAW0D4L9-F1
#
_entry.id   AF-A0AAW0D4L9-F1
#
_cell.length_a   1.000
_cell.length_b   1.000
_cell.length_c   1.000
_cell.angle_alpha   90.00
_cell.angle_beta   90.00
_cell.angle_gamma   90.00
#
_symmetry.space_group_name_H-M   'P 1'
#
loop_
_entity.id
_entity.type
_entity.pdbx_description
1 polymer ?
#
loop_
_entity_poly.entity_id
_entity_poly.type
_entity_poly.pdbx_seq_one_letter_code
_entity_poly.pdbx_strand_id
1 'polypeptide(L)'
;MVDSSTSISPAEFQYEKNVNAYLSLISLTILLYDYGLTLCDEVAAYWGSRLTWASVLFYVNRYVSIVGNTVPLVLGSFWATPKFDPHKIQACRNIQTYHQYFSIVAQMFVAAMLIMRTYALYERNRYILFLTTGTAVAAVAVGGFILYSAKDGTEDFNNVYLEVGCASGLGSFESRRFGFGWMGMLVFDIVVFLLTAWKAIGLSRRQRAGRGLFAILLRDGAVFFGVMMASNCGNILSFFFAGPYLRGVATAFTNVISSVMISRLMLNVRLHSDEYRTQFRTGESTTLFSPPLSTVVDPYYPTNHTQFADSRFDDGRGGAYNDVALDDLRSGDQREP
;
A
#
# COMPACT_ATOMS: atom_id res chain seq x y z
N MET A 1 -39.58 -27.18 6.20
CA MET A 1 -38.94 -26.26 7.16
C MET A 1 -39.12 -24.87 6.60
N VAL A 2 -39.95 -24.08 7.26
CA VAL A 2 -40.39 -22.75 6.81
C VAL A 2 -39.30 -21.77 7.23
N ASP A 3 -38.60 -21.18 6.27
CA ASP A 3 -37.62 -20.12 6.53
C ASP A 3 -38.35 -18.94 7.15
N SER A 4 -38.09 -18.74 8.43
CA SER A 4 -38.53 -17.57 9.17
C SER A 4 -37.90 -16.34 8.52
N SER A 5 -38.75 -15.49 7.95
CA SER A 5 -38.41 -14.10 7.68
C SER A 5 -37.80 -13.51 8.95
N THR A 6 -36.48 -13.41 8.97
CA THR A 6 -35.70 -12.93 10.11
C THR A 6 -35.93 -11.43 10.18
N SER A 7 -37.01 -11.03 10.85
CA SER A 7 -37.26 -9.63 11.17
C SER A 7 -36.20 -9.22 12.20
N ILE A 8 -35.14 -8.57 11.71
CA ILE A 8 -34.11 -7.97 12.55
C ILE A 8 -34.76 -6.93 13.45
N SER A 9 -34.39 -6.93 14.72
CA SER A 9 -34.90 -5.93 15.65
C SER A 9 -34.43 -4.53 15.24
N PRO A 10 -35.23 -3.46 15.45
CA PRO A 10 -34.82 -2.10 15.12
C PRO A 10 -33.49 -1.69 15.78
N ALA A 11 -33.21 -2.20 16.98
CA ALA A 11 -31.97 -1.96 17.71
C ALA A 11 -30.75 -2.59 17.02
N GLU A 12 -30.85 -3.86 16.59
CA GLU A 12 -29.78 -4.54 15.83
C GLU A 12 -29.53 -3.86 14.49
N PHE A 13 -30.59 -3.47 13.77
CA PHE A 13 -30.47 -2.72 12.52
C PHE A 13 -29.67 -1.42 12.72
N GLN A 14 -30.03 -0.64 13.74
CA GLN A 14 -29.34 0.62 14.04
C GLN A 14 -27.89 0.40 14.44
N TYR A 15 -27.61 -0.67 15.21
CA TYR A 15 -26.24 -1.06 15.57
C TYR A 15 -25.41 -1.41 14.34
N GLU A 16 -25.89 -2.30 13.48
CA GLU A 16 -25.18 -2.70 12.25
C GLU A 16 -24.93 -1.50 11.32
N LYS A 17 -25.93 -0.62 11.16
CA LYS A 17 -25.80 0.61 10.38
C LYS A 17 -24.69 1.51 10.93
N ASN A 18 -24.66 1.73 12.25
CA ASN A 18 -23.65 2.57 12.89
C ASN A 18 -22.25 1.99 12.71
N VAL A 19 -22.08 0.68 12.92
CA VAL A 19 -20.80 -0.01 12.72
C VAL A 19 -20.32 0.13 11.28
N ASN A 20 -21.20 -0.05 10.29
CA ASN A 20 -20.87 0.16 8.88
C ASN A 20 -20.41 1.59 8.59
N ALA A 21 -21.10 2.59 9.12
CA ALA A 21 -20.74 4.00 8.96
C ALA A 21 -19.37 4.31 9.58
N TYR A 22 -19.09 3.81 10.79
CA TYR A 22 -17.79 3.99 11.44
C TYR A 22 -16.65 3.32 10.68
N LEU A 23 -16.83 2.07 10.24
CA LEU A 23 -15.80 1.36 9.45
C LEU A 23 -15.52 2.04 8.12
N SER A 24 -16.56 2.57 7.47
CA SER A 24 -16.42 3.38 6.25
C SER A 24 -15.63 4.67 6.51
N LEU A 25 -15.96 5.39 7.59
CA LEU A 25 -15.23 6.60 8.02
C LEU A 25 -13.77 6.32 8.35
N ILE A 26 -13.47 5.23 9.06
CA ILE A 26 -12.10 4.80 9.37
C ILE A 26 -11.33 4.56 8.07
N SER A 27 -11.93 3.84 7.12
CA SER A 27 -11.33 3.56 5.81
C SER A 27 -11.01 4.84 5.04
N LEU A 28 -11.96 5.78 4.97
CA LEU A 28 -11.77 7.06 4.32
C LEU A 28 -10.68 7.90 5.01
N THR A 29 -10.68 7.93 6.34
CA THR A 29 -9.70 8.68 7.13
C THR A 29 -8.30 8.16 6.88
N ILE A 30 -8.10 6.84 6.91
CA ILE A 30 -6.81 6.22 6.59
C ILE A 30 -6.36 6.61 5.18
N LEU A 31 -7.25 6.52 4.18
CA LEU A 31 -6.94 6.84 2.79
C LEU A 31 -6.47 8.30 2.62
N LEU A 32 -7.22 9.25 3.16
CA LEU A 32 -6.90 10.68 3.02
C LEU A 32 -5.68 11.08 3.86
N TYR A 33 -5.57 10.55 5.07
CA TYR A 33 -4.43 10.81 5.95
C TYR A 33 -3.13 10.29 5.34
N ASP A 34 -3.15 9.06 4.82
CA ASP A 34 -2.01 8.47 4.14
C ASP A 34 -1.57 9.27 2.92
N TYR A 35 -2.55 9.70 2.13
CA TYR A 35 -2.29 10.50 0.93
C TYR A 35 -1.64 11.84 1.28
N GLY A 36 -2.12 12.51 2.33
CA GLY A 36 -1.53 13.76 2.83
C GLY A 36 -0.09 13.57 3.30
N LEU A 37 0.21 12.50 4.04
CA LEU A 37 1.55 12.22 4.53
C LEU A 37 2.55 11.91 3.41
N THR A 38 2.13 11.16 2.40
CA THR A 38 3.03 10.65 1.35
C THR A 38 3.10 11.56 0.12
N LEU A 39 2.43 12.72 0.14
CA LEU A 39 2.41 13.66 -0.98
C LEU A 39 3.79 14.30 -1.23
N CYS A 40 4.48 14.72 -0.17
CA CYS A 40 5.83 15.30 -0.29
C CYS A 40 6.81 14.30 -0.94
N ASP A 41 6.77 13.05 -0.46
CA ASP A 41 7.56 11.95 -0.98
C ASP A 41 7.23 11.63 -2.44
N GLU A 42 5.94 11.68 -2.81
CA GLU A 42 5.48 11.49 -4.20
C GLU A 42 6.02 12.59 -5.12
N VAL A 43 5.94 13.84 -4.70
CA VAL A 43 6.46 14.98 -5.48
C VAL A 43 7.96 14.84 -5.70
N ALA A 44 8.71 14.47 -4.65
CA ALA A 44 10.16 14.26 -4.76
C ALA A 44 10.52 13.07 -5.67
N ALA A 45 9.82 11.93 -5.54
CA ALA A 45 10.18 10.69 -6.22
C ALA A 45 9.66 10.57 -7.67
N TYR A 46 8.46 11.09 -7.93
CA TYR A 46 7.75 10.81 -9.18
C TYR A 46 7.54 12.02 -10.09
N TRP A 47 7.29 13.23 -9.55
CA TRP A 47 6.89 14.38 -10.37
C TRP A 47 8.00 14.91 -11.28
N GLY A 48 9.26 14.80 -10.87
CA GLY A 48 10.43 15.18 -11.69
C GLY A 48 11.02 14.05 -12.54
N SER A 49 10.44 12.84 -12.51
CA SER A 49 11.08 11.64 -13.04
C SER A 49 10.50 11.17 -14.38
N ARG A 50 11.25 10.34 -15.13
CA ARG A 50 10.76 9.75 -16.39
C ARG A 50 9.58 8.82 -16.11
N LEU A 51 8.49 8.99 -16.85
CA LEU A 51 7.32 8.11 -16.79
C LEU A 51 7.71 6.69 -17.23
N THR A 52 7.65 5.76 -16.30
CA THR A 52 7.80 4.32 -16.56
C THR A 52 6.44 3.62 -16.38
N TRP A 53 6.29 2.41 -16.93
CA TRP A 53 5.09 1.59 -16.72
C TRP A 53 4.73 1.40 -15.23
N ALA A 54 5.73 1.23 -14.37
CA ALA A 54 5.51 1.15 -12.92
C ALA A 54 5.01 2.47 -12.32
N SER A 55 5.42 3.61 -12.87
CA SER A 55 4.95 4.94 -12.45
C SER A 55 3.51 5.18 -12.86
N VAL A 56 3.12 4.77 -14.07
CA VAL A 56 1.73 4.84 -14.53
C VAL A 56 0.83 3.97 -13.66
N LEU A 57 1.22 2.73 -13.39
CA LEU A 57 0.45 1.83 -12.52
C LEU A 57 0.32 2.36 -11.09
N PHE A 58 1.38 2.99 -10.56
CA PHE A 58 1.35 3.67 -9.26
C PHE A 58 0.30 4.79 -9.25
N TYR A 59 0.35 5.71 -10.22
CA TYR A 59 -0.60 6.82 -10.29
C TYR A 59 -2.04 6.34 -10.49
N VAL A 60 -2.26 5.40 -11.41
CA VAL A 60 -3.60 4.85 -11.65
C VAL A 60 -4.13 4.20 -10.39
N ASN A 61 -3.38 3.30 -9.75
CA ASN A 61 -3.81 2.69 -8.50
C ASN A 61 -4.14 3.74 -7.44
N ARG A 62 -3.27 4.73 -7.24
CA ARG A 62 -3.41 5.73 -6.19
C ARG A 62 -4.62 6.64 -6.40
N TYR A 63 -4.72 7.28 -7.57
CA TYR A 63 -5.79 8.25 -7.85
C TYR A 63 -7.15 7.60 -8.09
N VAL A 64 -7.18 6.44 -8.75
CA VAL A 64 -8.43 5.66 -8.92
C VAL A 64 -8.94 5.18 -7.56
N SER A 65 -8.06 4.80 -6.64
CA SER A 65 -8.44 4.41 -5.27
C SER A 65 -9.06 5.57 -4.49
N ILE A 66 -8.49 6.77 -4.60
CA ILE A 66 -9.01 7.96 -3.91
C ILE A 66 -10.39 8.31 -4.43
N VAL A 67 -10.52 8.51 -5.75
CA VAL A 67 -11.79 8.93 -6.34
C VAL A 67 -12.85 7.84 -6.20
N GLY A 68 -12.48 6.59 -6.50
CA GLY A 68 -13.41 5.47 -6.54
C GLY A 68 -13.89 4.98 -5.18
N ASN A 69 -13.14 5.17 -4.09
CA ASN A 69 -13.66 4.90 -2.75
C ASN A 69 -14.32 6.12 -2.11
N THR A 70 -13.79 7.33 -2.30
CA THR A 70 -14.29 8.53 -1.61
C THR A 70 -15.66 8.97 -2.14
N VAL A 71 -15.82 9.05 -3.46
CA VAL A 71 -17.04 9.60 -4.07
C VAL A 71 -18.29 8.78 -3.71
N PRO A 72 -18.33 7.44 -3.90
CA PRO A 72 -19.54 6.69 -3.61
C PRO A 72 -19.79 6.53 -2.11
N LEU A 73 -18.74 6.59 -1.26
CA LEU A 73 -18.89 6.57 0.19
C LEU A 73 -19.53 7.86 0.70
N VAL A 74 -19.07 9.03 0.23
CA VAL A 74 -19.67 10.32 0.57
C VAL A 74 -21.11 10.40 0.05
N LEU A 75 -21.34 10.01 -1.20
CA LEU A 75 -22.70 9.96 -1.76
C LEU A 75 -23.59 9.00 -0.94
N GLY A 76 -23.16 7.77 -0.70
CA GLY A 76 -23.93 6.77 0.04
C GLY A 76 -24.21 7.15 1.50
N SER A 77 -23.34 7.95 2.13
CA SER A 77 -23.47 8.33 3.55
C SER A 77 -24.30 9.59 3.76
N PHE A 78 -24.14 10.60 2.89
CA PHE A 78 -24.74 11.92 3.06
C PHE A 78 -25.94 12.20 2.15
N TRP A 79 -26.35 11.24 1.31
CA TRP A 79 -27.53 11.42 0.47
C TRP A 79 -28.82 11.51 1.29
N ALA A 80 -29.41 12.70 1.33
CA ALA A 80 -30.63 13.01 2.05
C ALA A 80 -31.81 13.20 1.08
N THR A 81 -32.97 12.61 1.39
CA THR A 81 -34.20 12.77 0.61
C THR A 81 -35.39 12.95 1.55
N PRO A 82 -36.24 13.97 1.35
CA PRO A 82 -37.26 14.34 2.33
C PRO A 82 -38.45 13.35 2.45
N LYS A 83 -38.57 12.31 1.61
CA LYS A 83 -39.67 11.32 1.64
C LYS A 83 -39.24 9.95 1.10
N PHE A 84 -40.13 8.96 1.25
CA PHE A 84 -40.09 7.66 0.57
C PHE A 84 -39.91 7.89 -0.94
N ASP A 85 -38.71 7.62 -1.44
CA ASP A 85 -38.37 7.72 -2.85
C ASP A 85 -37.83 6.38 -3.34
N PRO A 86 -38.56 5.64 -4.19
CA PRO A 86 -38.08 4.38 -4.75
C PRO A 86 -36.79 4.55 -5.58
N HIS A 87 -36.54 5.74 -6.13
CA HIS A 87 -35.30 6.04 -6.84
C HIS A 87 -34.08 6.02 -5.92
N LYS A 88 -34.24 6.34 -4.63
CA LYS A 88 -33.14 6.30 -3.65
C LYS A 88 -32.65 4.88 -3.41
N ILE A 89 -33.55 3.92 -3.24
CA ILE A 89 -33.17 2.50 -3.04
C ILE A 89 -32.42 1.98 -4.26
N GLN A 90 -32.92 2.27 -5.46
CA GLN A 90 -32.24 1.86 -6.69
C GLN A 90 -30.85 2.51 -6.82
N ALA A 91 -30.72 3.80 -6.47
CA ALA A 91 -29.42 4.47 -6.44
C ALA A 91 -28.45 3.84 -5.43
N CYS A 92 -28.91 3.52 -4.21
CA CYS A 92 -28.10 2.82 -3.21
C CYS A 92 -27.63 1.44 -3.70
N ARG A 93 -28.51 0.68 -4.35
CA ARG A 93 -28.17 -0.61 -4.98
C ARG A 93 -27.13 -0.43 -6.09
N ASN A 94 -27.28 0.59 -6.92
CA ASN A 94 -26.31 0.90 -7.98
C ASN A 94 -24.94 1.28 -7.40
N ILE A 95 -24.90 2.04 -6.30
CA ILE A 95 -23.66 2.38 -5.59
C ILE A 95 -22.99 1.11 -5.04
N GLN A 96 -23.76 0.20 -4.44
CA GLN A 96 -23.24 -1.07 -3.95
C GLN A 96 -22.70 -1.94 -5.09
N THR A 97 -23.42 -2.05 -6.21
CA THR A 97 -22.96 -2.76 -7.40
C THR A 97 -21.70 -2.12 -7.99
N TYR A 98 -21.62 -0.79 -8.03
CA TYR A 98 -20.41 -0.07 -8.42
C TYR A 98 -19.22 -0.46 -7.55
N HIS A 99 -19.38 -0.50 -6.23
CA HIS A 99 -18.30 -0.91 -5.31
C HIS A 99 -17.79 -2.33 -5.60
N GLN A 100 -18.66 -3.27 -5.98
CA GLN A 100 -18.24 -4.63 -6.34
C GLN A 100 -17.37 -4.63 -7.61
N TYR A 101 -17.81 -3.95 -8.67
CA TYR A 101 -17.02 -3.83 -9.90
C TYR A 101 -15.70 -3.08 -9.69
N PHE A 102 -15.76 -1.99 -8.94
CA PHE A 102 -14.60 -1.18 -8.60
C PHE A 102 -13.57 -2.01 -7.81
N SER A 103 -14.01 -2.84 -6.87
CA SER A 103 -13.12 -3.72 -6.10
C SER A 103 -12.33 -4.65 -7.01
N ILE A 104 -12.97 -5.29 -8.01
CA ILE A 104 -12.28 -6.15 -8.97
C ILE A 104 -11.21 -5.34 -9.73
N VAL A 105 -11.57 -4.17 -10.25
CA VAL A 105 -10.65 -3.32 -11.02
C VAL A 105 -9.47 -2.85 -10.16
N ALA A 106 -9.73 -2.36 -8.95
CA ALA A 106 -8.68 -1.93 -8.02
C ALA A 106 -7.73 -3.08 -7.69
N GLN A 107 -8.26 -4.27 -7.43
CA GLN A 107 -7.47 -5.46 -7.12
C GLN A 107 -6.65 -5.96 -8.31
N MET A 108 -7.10 -5.75 -9.56
CA MET A 108 -6.26 -6.02 -10.74
C MET A 108 -5.02 -5.12 -10.77
N PHE A 109 -5.15 -3.83 -10.45
CA PHE A 109 -4.00 -2.92 -10.38
C PHE A 109 -3.04 -3.30 -9.25
N VAL A 110 -3.58 -3.61 -8.08
CA VAL A 110 -2.80 -4.14 -6.95
C VAL A 110 -2.06 -5.41 -7.37
N ALA A 111 -2.77 -6.42 -7.87
CA ALA A 111 -2.19 -7.68 -8.31
C ALA A 111 -1.08 -7.49 -9.36
N ALA A 112 -1.27 -6.61 -10.36
CA ALA A 112 -0.25 -6.31 -11.35
C ALA A 112 1.03 -5.75 -10.71
N MET A 113 0.91 -4.83 -9.74
CA MET A 113 2.06 -4.30 -9.02
C MET A 113 2.75 -5.35 -8.15
N LEU A 114 1.99 -6.20 -7.46
CA LEU A 114 2.53 -7.30 -6.66
C LEU A 114 3.27 -8.33 -7.53
N ILE A 115 2.72 -8.66 -8.72
CA ILE A 115 3.35 -9.56 -9.71
C ILE A 115 4.66 -8.97 -10.22
N MET A 116 4.65 -7.70 -10.67
CA MET A 116 5.86 -7.03 -11.16
C MET A 116 6.97 -7.05 -10.10
N ARG A 117 6.62 -6.74 -8.84
CA ARG A 117 7.57 -6.75 -7.73
C ARG A 117 8.12 -8.15 -7.46
N THR A 118 7.24 -9.15 -7.35
CA THR A 118 7.64 -10.53 -7.07
C THR A 118 8.51 -11.09 -8.19
N TYR A 119 8.20 -10.76 -9.44
CA TYR A 119 9.00 -11.12 -10.61
C TYR A 119 10.40 -10.49 -10.57
N ALA A 120 10.51 -9.22 -10.21
CA ALA A 120 11.78 -8.54 -10.04
C ALA A 120 12.62 -9.15 -8.90
N LEU A 121 11.98 -9.51 -7.79
CA LEU A 121 12.61 -10.13 -6.62
C LEU A 121 13.21 -11.51 -6.92
N TYR A 122 12.58 -12.27 -7.82
CA TYR A 122 13.05 -13.57 -8.27
C TYR A 122 13.94 -13.48 -9.52
N GLU A 123 14.68 -12.39 -9.69
CA GLU A 123 15.67 -12.21 -10.75
C GLU A 123 15.09 -12.47 -12.15
N ARG A 124 13.84 -12.04 -12.37
CA ARG A 124 13.10 -12.20 -13.63
C ARG A 124 12.86 -13.66 -14.04
N ASN A 125 12.76 -14.58 -13.08
CA ASN A 125 12.41 -15.97 -13.32
C ASN A 125 10.97 -16.10 -13.89
N ARG A 126 10.87 -16.60 -15.13
CA ARG A 126 9.60 -16.77 -15.86
C ARG A 126 8.64 -17.75 -15.19
N TYR A 127 9.14 -18.74 -14.45
CA TYR A 127 8.28 -19.69 -13.73
C TYR A 127 7.45 -18.99 -12.64
N ILE A 128 8.06 -18.06 -11.90
CA ILE A 128 7.35 -17.27 -10.87
C ILE A 128 6.33 -16.33 -11.52
N LEU A 129 6.66 -15.77 -12.69
CA LEU A 129 5.71 -14.94 -13.45
C LEU A 129 4.47 -15.75 -13.87
N PHE A 130 4.65 -16.93 -14.45
CA PHE A 130 3.52 -17.79 -14.85
C PHE A 130 2.70 -18.24 -13.63
N LEU A 131 3.35 -18.59 -12.52
CA LEU A 131 2.65 -18.97 -11.29
C LEU A 131 1.79 -17.83 -10.73
N THR A 132 2.38 -16.65 -10.56
CA THR A 132 1.68 -15.48 -9.97
C THR A 132 0.64 -14.90 -10.91
N THR A 133 0.88 -14.90 -12.22
CA THR A 133 -0.10 -14.46 -13.22
C THR A 133 -1.24 -15.47 -13.35
N GLY A 134 -0.95 -16.76 -13.38
CA GLY A 134 -1.97 -17.82 -13.45
C GLY A 134 -2.91 -17.80 -12.25
N THR A 135 -2.36 -17.61 -11.04
CA THR A 135 -3.17 -17.45 -9.82
C THR A 135 -4.01 -16.17 -9.83
N ALA A 136 -3.46 -15.04 -10.30
CA ALA A 136 -4.23 -13.80 -10.43
C ALA A 136 -5.38 -13.93 -11.46
N VAL A 137 -5.11 -14.51 -12.63
CA VAL A 137 -6.13 -14.73 -13.67
C VAL A 137 -7.21 -15.67 -13.16
N ALA A 138 -6.86 -16.75 -12.46
CA ALA A 138 -7.83 -17.65 -11.84
C ALA A 138 -8.69 -16.91 -10.80
N ALA A 139 -8.09 -16.08 -9.94
CA ALA A 139 -8.82 -15.29 -8.95
C ALA A 139 -9.81 -14.31 -9.61
N VAL A 140 -9.39 -13.60 -10.65
CA VAL A 140 -10.25 -12.68 -11.41
C VAL A 140 -11.37 -13.43 -12.14
N ALA A 141 -11.07 -14.58 -12.75
CA ALA A 141 -12.06 -15.41 -13.43
C ALA A 141 -13.15 -15.91 -12.48
N VAL A 142 -12.75 -16.41 -11.30
CA VAL A 142 -13.68 -16.84 -10.26
C VAL A 142 -14.52 -15.66 -9.76
N GLY A 143 -13.89 -14.53 -9.43
CA GLY A 143 -14.62 -13.33 -8.97
C GLY A 143 -15.60 -12.79 -10.02
N GLY A 144 -15.19 -12.75 -11.29
CA GLY A 144 -16.04 -12.31 -12.41
C GLY A 144 -17.21 -13.25 -12.66
N PHE A 145 -16.99 -14.57 -12.60
CA PHE A 145 -18.05 -15.57 -12.73
C PHE A 145 -19.09 -15.47 -11.61
N ILE A 146 -18.63 -15.30 -10.36
CA ILE A 146 -19.51 -15.09 -9.21
C ILE A 146 -20.35 -13.83 -9.39
N LEU A 147 -19.71 -12.71 -9.77
CA LEU A 147 -20.42 -11.43 -9.95
C LEU A 147 -21.41 -11.48 -11.12
N TYR A 148 -21.10 -12.21 -12.19
CA TYR A 148 -22.03 -12.45 -13.29
C TYR A 148 -23.23 -13.26 -12.83
N SER A 149 -23.00 -14.37 -12.13
CA SER A 149 -24.03 -15.30 -11.66
C SER A 149 -24.92 -14.72 -10.54
N ALA A 150 -24.44 -13.71 -9.82
CA ALA A 150 -25.18 -13.00 -8.78
C ALA A 150 -26.29 -12.09 -9.34
N LYS A 151 -26.27 -11.76 -10.64
CA LYS A 151 -27.31 -10.94 -11.28
C LYS A 151 -28.67 -11.62 -11.34
N ASP A 152 -28.69 -12.96 -11.35
CA ASP A 152 -29.90 -13.75 -11.62
C ASP A 152 -30.64 -14.19 -10.34
N GLY A 153 -30.12 -13.88 -9.15
CA GLY A 153 -30.56 -14.47 -7.88
C GLY A 153 -30.92 -13.49 -6.75
N THR A 154 -31.27 -12.23 -7.03
CA THR A 154 -31.47 -11.26 -5.95
C THR A 154 -32.73 -11.54 -5.14
N GLU A 155 -32.55 -12.18 -3.98
CA GLU A 155 -33.57 -12.17 -2.93
C GLU A 155 -33.76 -10.74 -2.42
N ASP A 156 -34.98 -10.23 -2.54
CA ASP A 156 -35.38 -8.93 -2.03
C ASP A 156 -35.37 -8.95 -0.50
N PHE A 157 -34.22 -8.66 0.11
CA PHE A 157 -34.18 -8.28 1.51
C PHE A 157 -34.96 -6.98 1.68
N ASN A 158 -35.83 -6.92 2.70
CA ASN A 158 -36.70 -5.78 3.00
C ASN A 158 -35.89 -4.47 3.02
N ASN A 159 -36.00 -3.69 1.95
CA ASN A 159 -35.31 -2.41 1.84
C ASN A 159 -35.84 -1.48 2.93
N VAL A 160 -34.93 -1.00 3.80
CA VAL A 160 -35.28 -0.05 4.86
C VAL A 160 -35.13 1.37 4.33
N TYR A 161 -36.22 2.14 4.42
CA TYR A 161 -36.24 3.53 4.00
C TYR A 161 -35.56 4.39 5.06
N LEU A 162 -34.50 5.09 4.63
CA LEU A 162 -33.75 6.01 5.46
C LEU A 162 -33.85 7.42 4.87
N GLU A 163 -34.10 8.41 5.72
CA GLU A 163 -34.11 9.82 5.32
C GLU A 163 -32.70 10.28 4.92
N VAL A 164 -31.68 9.83 5.64
CA VAL A 164 -30.26 10.12 5.38
C VAL A 164 -29.46 8.83 5.22
N GLY A 165 -28.70 8.78 4.12
CA GLY A 165 -27.78 7.69 3.77
C GLY A 165 -28.46 6.49 3.12
N CYS A 166 -27.64 5.48 2.83
CA CYS A 166 -28.02 4.20 2.25
C CYS A 166 -27.82 3.07 3.26
N ALA A 167 -28.80 2.17 3.40
CA ALA A 167 -28.62 0.86 4.03
C ALA A 167 -29.22 -0.19 3.11
N SER A 168 -28.35 -1.00 2.53
CA SER A 168 -28.73 -2.11 1.66
C SER A 168 -28.17 -3.37 2.30
N GLY A 169 -29.08 -4.23 2.78
CA GLY A 169 -28.71 -5.53 3.33
C GLY A 169 -28.30 -6.48 2.21
N LEU A 170 -27.39 -7.39 2.51
CA LEU A 170 -26.96 -8.44 1.59
C LEU A 170 -27.43 -9.79 2.10
N GLY A 171 -28.12 -10.53 1.23
CA GLY A 171 -28.62 -11.87 1.56
C GLY A 171 -27.50 -12.86 1.88
N SER A 172 -27.82 -13.89 2.67
CA SER A 172 -26.80 -14.82 3.18
C SER A 172 -26.18 -15.64 2.06
N PHE A 173 -26.98 -16.02 1.07
CA PHE A 173 -26.53 -16.75 -0.11
C PHE A 173 -25.63 -15.91 -1.01
N GLU A 174 -26.08 -14.71 -1.37
CA GLU A 174 -25.32 -13.75 -2.19
C GLU A 174 -24.01 -13.33 -1.50
N SER A 175 -24.07 -13.08 -0.19
CA SER A 175 -22.88 -12.75 0.60
C SER A 175 -21.84 -13.88 0.59
N ARG A 176 -22.26 -15.13 0.79
CA ARG A 176 -21.34 -16.28 0.74
C ARG A 176 -20.73 -16.47 -0.64
N ARG A 177 -21.51 -16.24 -1.71
CA ARG A 177 -21.00 -16.25 -3.09
C ARG A 177 -19.88 -15.23 -3.26
N PHE A 178 -20.08 -13.98 -2.86
CA PHE A 178 -19.01 -12.98 -2.89
C PHE A 178 -17.81 -13.38 -2.02
N GLY A 179 -18.06 -13.94 -0.84
CA GLY A 179 -17.01 -14.51 0.02
C GLY A 179 -16.14 -15.55 -0.70
N PHE A 180 -16.73 -16.48 -1.46
CA PHE A 180 -15.98 -17.43 -2.29
C PHE A 180 -15.19 -16.74 -3.42
N GLY A 181 -15.72 -15.67 -4.01
CA GLY A 181 -14.97 -14.83 -4.96
C GLY A 181 -13.69 -14.24 -4.34
N TRP A 182 -13.81 -13.70 -3.13
CA TRP A 182 -12.68 -13.15 -2.38
C TRP A 182 -11.67 -14.20 -1.92
N MET A 183 -12.08 -15.47 -1.73
CA MET A 183 -11.13 -16.55 -1.41
C MET A 183 -10.08 -16.74 -2.51
N GLY A 184 -10.44 -16.58 -3.78
CA GLY A 184 -9.47 -16.65 -4.89
C GLY A 184 -8.38 -15.57 -4.75
N MET A 185 -8.77 -14.37 -4.31
CA MET A 185 -7.84 -13.27 -4.06
C MET A 185 -6.94 -13.53 -2.84
N LEU A 186 -7.50 -14.11 -1.78
CA LEU A 186 -6.72 -14.53 -0.62
C LEU A 186 -5.65 -15.57 -0.99
N VAL A 187 -5.98 -16.53 -1.85
CA VAL A 187 -5.01 -17.51 -2.35
C VAL A 187 -3.86 -16.82 -3.08
N PHE A 188 -4.16 -15.85 -3.95
CA PHE A 188 -3.14 -15.05 -4.63
C PHE A 188 -2.24 -14.31 -3.64
N ASP A 189 -2.82 -13.64 -2.64
CA ASP A 189 -2.06 -12.93 -1.61
C ASP A 189 -1.16 -13.86 -0.80
N ILE A 190 -1.66 -15.04 -0.42
CA ILE A 190 -0.86 -16.05 0.30
C ILE A 190 0.34 -16.48 -0.54
N VAL A 191 0.14 -16.75 -1.83
CA VAL A 191 1.24 -17.14 -2.74
C VAL A 191 2.29 -16.04 -2.81
N VAL A 192 1.88 -14.79 -3.05
CA VAL A 192 2.80 -13.64 -3.12
C VAL A 192 3.52 -13.40 -1.79
N PHE A 193 2.80 -13.46 -0.67
CA PHE A 193 3.34 -13.29 0.66
C PHE A 193 4.39 -14.36 0.98
N LEU A 194 4.06 -15.65 0.76
CA LEU A 194 4.97 -16.76 1.04
C LEU A 194 6.24 -16.68 0.19
N LEU A 195 6.12 -16.38 -1.11
CA LEU A 195 7.26 -16.19 -1.99
C LEU A 195 8.17 -15.04 -1.50
N THR A 196 7.57 -13.89 -1.18
CA THR A 196 8.32 -12.73 -0.70
C THR A 196 8.99 -13.04 0.64
N ALA A 197 8.26 -13.59 1.61
CA ALA A 197 8.76 -13.91 2.93
C ALA A 197 9.88 -14.95 2.87
N TRP A 198 9.72 -16.01 2.07
CA TRP A 198 10.74 -17.03 1.87
C TRP A 198 12.05 -16.40 1.34
N LYS A 199 11.96 -15.59 0.28
CA LYS A 199 13.15 -14.95 -0.30
C LYS A 199 13.77 -13.98 0.70
N ALA A 200 12.98 -13.18 1.41
CA ALA A 200 13.46 -12.24 2.43
C ALA A 200 14.22 -12.94 3.57
N ILE A 201 13.68 -14.04 4.11
CA ILE A 201 14.32 -14.83 5.17
C ILE A 201 15.58 -15.51 4.64
N GLY A 202 15.53 -16.07 3.43
CA GLY A 202 16.68 -16.75 2.82
C GLY A 202 17.88 -15.81 2.60
N LEU A 203 17.63 -14.58 2.17
CA LEU A 203 18.67 -13.56 2.02
C LEU A 203 19.22 -13.10 3.38
N SER A 204 18.34 -12.90 4.36
CA SER A 204 18.72 -12.50 5.72
C SER A 204 19.61 -13.55 6.40
N ARG A 205 19.36 -14.84 6.18
CA ARG A 205 20.16 -15.93 6.74
C ARG A 205 21.53 -16.09 6.07
N ARG A 206 21.66 -15.76 4.78
CA ARG A 206 22.91 -15.90 4.01
C ARG A 206 23.87 -14.72 4.20
N GLN A 207 23.39 -13.55 4.61
CA GLN A 207 24.20 -12.35 4.73
C GLN A 207 24.57 -12.07 6.18
N ARG A 208 25.74 -12.56 6.62
CA ARG A 208 26.39 -12.17 7.89
C ARG A 208 27.29 -10.94 7.78
N ALA A 209 27.55 -10.41 6.58
CA ALA A 209 28.41 -9.24 6.38
C ALA A 209 27.97 -8.39 5.18
N GLY A 210 27.63 -7.12 5.42
CA GLY A 210 27.74 -6.03 4.43
C GLY A 210 26.58 -5.72 3.47
N ARG A 211 25.45 -6.44 3.47
CA ARG A 211 24.30 -6.15 2.57
C ARG A 211 22.94 -6.02 3.28
N GLY A 212 22.97 -5.49 4.51
CA GLY A 212 21.78 -5.37 5.37
C GLY A 212 20.62 -4.57 4.77
N LEU A 213 20.88 -3.53 3.98
CA LEU A 213 19.83 -2.64 3.46
C LEU A 213 18.79 -3.37 2.59
N PHE A 214 19.22 -4.21 1.65
CA PHE A 214 18.29 -4.95 0.78
C PHE A 214 17.48 -5.98 1.57
N ALA A 215 18.09 -6.63 2.57
CA ALA A 215 17.39 -7.55 3.45
C ALA A 215 16.34 -6.84 4.33
N ILE A 216 16.66 -5.65 4.85
CA ILE A 216 15.74 -4.81 5.63
C ILE A 216 14.56 -4.36 4.76
N LEU A 217 14.81 -3.84 3.56
CA LEU A 217 13.77 -3.42 2.62
C LEU A 217 12.83 -4.58 2.21
N LEU A 218 13.36 -5.79 2.08
CA LEU A 218 12.54 -6.97 1.80
C LEU A 218 11.73 -7.44 3.01
N ARG A 219 12.31 -7.35 4.22
CA ARG A 219 11.59 -7.67 5.46
C ARG A 219 10.46 -6.69 5.72
N ASP A 220 10.71 -5.39 5.56
CA ASP A 220 9.69 -4.34 5.63
C ASP A 220 8.61 -4.57 4.56
N GLY A 221 9.07 -4.87 3.35
CA GLY A 221 8.27 -5.35 2.23
C GLY A 221 7.29 -6.48 2.55
N ALA A 222 7.69 -7.46 3.36
CA ALA A 222 6.88 -8.62 3.73
C ALA A 222 5.76 -8.25 4.72
N VAL A 223 5.99 -7.27 5.59
CA VAL A 223 4.97 -6.79 6.55
C VAL A 223 3.79 -6.19 5.80
N PHE A 224 4.03 -5.36 4.78
CA PHE A 224 2.99 -4.80 3.92
C PHE A 224 2.08 -5.89 3.31
N PHE A 225 2.68 -6.95 2.76
CA PHE A 225 1.93 -8.09 2.21
C PHE A 225 1.13 -8.84 3.27
N GLY A 226 1.68 -9.01 4.48
CA GLY A 226 0.98 -9.65 5.60
C GLY A 226 -0.26 -8.87 6.04
N VAL A 227 -0.18 -7.54 6.09
CA VAL A 227 -1.32 -6.67 6.42
C VAL A 227 -2.42 -6.74 5.35
N MET A 228 -2.05 -6.77 4.07
CA MET A 228 -3.01 -6.95 2.97
C MET A 228 -3.73 -8.30 3.08
N MET A 229 -2.98 -9.40 3.28
CA MET A 229 -3.53 -10.74 3.46
C MET A 229 -4.48 -10.80 4.67
N ALA A 230 -4.10 -10.23 5.81
CA ALA A 230 -4.95 -10.18 7.00
C ALA A 230 -6.25 -9.39 6.78
N SER A 231 -6.16 -8.27 6.05
CA SER A 231 -7.33 -7.46 5.69
C SER A 231 -8.26 -8.22 4.74
N ASN A 232 -7.71 -8.96 3.78
CA ASN A 232 -8.47 -9.85 2.89
C ASN A 232 -9.15 -10.99 3.66
N CYS A 233 -8.47 -11.61 4.62
CA CYS A 233 -9.09 -12.59 5.53
C CYS A 233 -10.26 -11.97 6.31
N GLY A 234 -10.09 -10.79 6.91
CA GLY A 234 -11.14 -10.09 7.63
C GLY A 234 -12.36 -9.79 6.74
N ASN A 235 -12.12 -9.40 5.48
CA ASN A 235 -13.19 -9.19 4.51
C ASN A 235 -13.98 -10.47 4.22
N ILE A 236 -13.30 -11.59 3.99
CA ILE A 236 -13.95 -12.89 3.80
C ILE A 236 -14.79 -13.25 5.02
N LEU A 237 -14.23 -13.13 6.23
CA LEU A 237 -14.98 -13.41 7.46
C LEU A 237 -16.26 -12.56 7.56
N SER A 238 -16.21 -11.29 7.14
CA SER A 238 -17.40 -10.43 7.11
C SER A 238 -18.50 -10.95 6.18
N PHE A 239 -18.15 -11.56 5.05
CA PHE A 239 -19.13 -12.14 4.13
C PHE A 239 -19.79 -13.42 4.68
N PHE A 240 -19.08 -14.22 5.46
CA PHE A 240 -19.62 -15.50 5.98
C PHE A 240 -20.37 -15.35 7.30
N PHE A 241 -19.90 -14.48 8.19
CA PHE A 241 -20.33 -14.46 9.58
C PHE A 241 -21.04 -13.18 10.02
N ALA A 242 -20.95 -12.08 9.26
CA ALA A 242 -21.58 -10.83 9.67
C ALA A 242 -23.10 -10.83 9.44
N GLY A 243 -23.78 -9.95 10.18
CA GLY A 243 -25.20 -9.63 9.99
C GLY A 243 -25.47 -9.03 8.60
N PRO A 244 -26.72 -9.03 8.13
CA PRO A 244 -27.04 -8.71 6.74
C PRO A 244 -26.64 -7.30 6.31
N TYR A 245 -26.55 -6.33 7.23
CA TYR A 245 -26.11 -4.97 6.91
C TYR A 245 -24.59 -4.76 7.13
N LEU A 246 -23.90 -5.75 7.69
CA LEU A 246 -22.44 -5.76 7.89
C LEU A 246 -21.68 -6.66 6.91
N ARG A 247 -22.37 -7.46 6.11
CA ARG A 247 -21.75 -8.34 5.12
C ARG A 247 -20.99 -7.55 4.07
N GLY A 248 -19.70 -7.81 3.95
CA GLY A 248 -18.81 -7.10 3.02
C GLY A 248 -18.40 -5.69 3.46
N VAL A 249 -18.70 -5.29 4.71
CA VAL A 249 -18.32 -3.97 5.25
C VAL A 249 -16.82 -3.69 5.15
N ALA A 250 -16.01 -4.73 5.27
CA ALA A 250 -14.56 -4.64 5.20
C ALA A 250 -14.02 -4.54 3.76
N THR A 251 -14.85 -4.64 2.72
CA THR A 251 -14.38 -4.60 1.33
C THR A 251 -13.74 -3.26 0.98
N ALA A 252 -14.39 -2.16 1.34
CA ALA A 252 -13.83 -0.81 1.11
C ALA A 252 -12.52 -0.63 1.90
N PHE A 253 -12.50 -1.03 3.17
CA PHE A 253 -11.31 -1.02 4.02
C PHE A 253 -10.16 -1.79 3.38
N THR A 254 -10.41 -3.02 2.93
CA THR A 254 -9.39 -3.88 2.30
C THR A 254 -8.86 -3.29 1.01
N ASN A 255 -9.71 -2.72 0.15
CA ASN A 255 -9.25 -2.03 -1.05
C ASN A 255 -8.36 -0.81 -0.72
N VAL A 256 -8.75 -0.03 0.27
CA VAL A 256 -7.96 1.12 0.75
C VAL A 256 -6.61 0.64 1.28
N ILE A 257 -6.59 -0.34 2.17
CA ILE A 257 -5.36 -0.89 2.73
C ILE A 257 -4.46 -1.45 1.62
N SER A 258 -5.00 -2.26 0.71
CA SER A 258 -4.22 -2.79 -0.41
C SER A 258 -3.58 -1.68 -1.24
N SER A 259 -4.32 -0.62 -1.55
CA SER A 259 -3.83 0.53 -2.31
C SER A 259 -2.78 1.36 -1.56
N VAL A 260 -2.97 1.60 -0.27
CA VAL A 260 -2.02 2.33 0.58
C VAL A 260 -0.73 1.52 0.76
N MET A 261 -0.83 0.24 1.12
CA MET A 261 0.33 -0.62 1.37
C MET A 261 1.21 -0.75 0.11
N ILE A 262 0.61 -0.95 -1.07
CA ILE A 262 1.38 -1.02 -2.32
C ILE A 262 1.99 0.35 -2.70
N SER A 263 1.29 1.45 -2.45
CA SER A 263 1.78 2.80 -2.76
C SER A 263 2.98 3.16 -1.88
N ARG A 264 2.88 2.95 -0.56
CA ARG A 264 3.99 3.16 0.39
C ARG A 264 5.20 2.33 0.02
N LEU A 265 4.97 1.08 -0.32
CA LEU A 265 6.03 0.19 -0.72
C LEU A 265 6.77 0.67 -1.99
N MET A 266 6.04 1.11 -3.00
CA MET A 266 6.62 1.63 -4.24
C MET A 266 7.41 2.92 -3.99
N LEU A 267 6.88 3.81 -3.15
CA LEU A 267 7.57 5.02 -2.71
C LEU A 267 8.87 4.68 -1.95
N ASN A 268 8.80 3.79 -0.96
CA ASN A 268 9.96 3.37 -0.17
C ASN A 268 11.07 2.84 -1.07
N VAL A 269 10.74 1.97 -2.03
CA VAL A 269 11.74 1.45 -2.99
C VAL A 269 12.33 2.56 -3.85
N ARG A 270 11.50 3.50 -4.32
CA ARG A 270 11.95 4.56 -5.22
C ARG A 270 12.86 5.57 -4.52
N LEU A 271 12.46 6.07 -3.35
CA LEU A 271 13.24 7.01 -2.55
C LEU A 271 14.63 6.46 -2.23
N HIS A 272 14.70 5.23 -1.71
CA HIS A 272 15.99 4.58 -1.41
C HIS A 272 16.86 4.39 -2.66
N SER A 273 16.24 4.12 -3.82
CA SER A 273 17.00 3.98 -5.07
C SER A 273 17.59 5.31 -5.57
N ASP A 274 16.90 6.42 -5.34
CA ASP A 274 17.34 7.75 -5.73
C ASP A 274 18.36 8.32 -4.73
N GLU A 275 18.21 8.07 -3.43
CA GLU A 275 19.22 8.35 -2.40
C GLU A 275 20.54 7.64 -2.69
N TYR A 276 20.50 6.32 -2.94
CA TYR A 276 21.70 5.54 -3.24
C TYR A 276 22.41 6.05 -4.50
N ARG A 277 21.65 6.42 -5.54
CA ARG A 277 22.21 7.02 -6.76
C ARG A 277 22.87 8.38 -6.50
N THR A 278 22.28 9.18 -5.62
CA THR A 278 22.80 10.50 -5.28
C THR A 278 24.10 10.37 -4.50
N GLN A 279 24.13 9.49 -3.49
CA GLN A 279 25.33 9.20 -2.70
C GLN A 279 26.49 8.68 -3.57
N PHE A 280 26.19 7.80 -4.53
CA PHE A 280 27.21 7.30 -5.46
C PHE A 280 27.73 8.39 -6.40
N ARG A 281 26.90 9.39 -6.75
CA ARG A 281 27.28 10.51 -7.61
C ARG A 281 28.08 11.59 -6.90
N THR A 282 27.77 11.89 -5.64
CA THR A 282 28.46 12.95 -4.87
C THR A 282 29.81 12.49 -4.32
N GLY A 283 30.09 11.18 -4.32
CA GLY A 283 31.35 10.64 -3.78
C GLY A 283 31.48 10.81 -2.25
N GLU A 284 30.47 11.38 -1.60
CA GLU A 284 30.41 11.55 -0.16
C GLU A 284 30.12 10.21 0.52
N SER A 285 31.19 9.56 0.98
CA SER A 285 31.11 8.48 1.95
C SER A 285 30.91 9.07 3.35
N THR A 286 29.78 9.73 3.59
CA THR A 286 29.45 10.20 4.93
C THR A 286 28.94 9.00 5.74
N THR A 287 29.69 8.63 6.76
CA THR A 287 29.45 7.52 7.71
C THR A 287 28.23 7.71 8.62
N LEU A 288 27.36 8.68 8.34
CA LEU A 288 26.15 8.96 9.12
C LEU A 288 24.93 8.29 8.47
N PHE A 289 24.81 6.99 8.71
CA PHE A 289 23.57 6.26 8.46
C PHE A 289 22.54 6.70 9.51
N SER A 290 21.69 7.66 9.18
CA SER A 290 20.44 7.88 9.91
C SER A 290 19.30 7.32 9.05
N PRO A 291 18.82 6.09 9.31
CA PRO A 291 17.60 5.62 8.66
C PRO A 291 16.42 6.42 9.20
N PRO A 292 15.60 7.09 8.36
CA PRO A 292 14.34 7.63 8.84
C PRO A 292 13.36 6.48 9.09
N LEU A 293 12.75 6.49 10.27
CA LEU A 293 11.64 5.64 10.73
C LEU A 293 11.78 4.12 10.51
N SER A 294 12.81 3.52 11.10
CA SER A 294 12.68 2.15 11.61
C SER A 294 12.00 2.20 12.98
N THR A 295 10.92 1.45 13.20
CA THR A 295 10.26 1.26 14.51
C THR A 295 11.12 0.51 15.54
N VAL A 296 12.40 0.30 15.27
CA VAL A 296 13.34 -0.36 16.18
C VAL A 296 14.32 0.68 16.70
N VAL A 297 14.16 1.05 17.96
CA VAL A 297 15.17 1.79 18.73
C VAL A 297 16.39 0.87 18.86
N ASP A 298 17.52 1.26 18.25
CA ASP A 298 18.79 0.56 18.40
C ASP A 298 19.47 1.04 19.71
N PRO A 299 19.82 0.16 20.66
CA PRO A 299 20.29 0.55 21.99
C PRO A 299 21.79 0.86 22.08
N TYR A 300 22.47 1.22 20.99
CA TYR A 300 23.92 1.42 21.01
C TYR A 300 24.33 2.79 20.46
N TYR A 301 24.41 3.77 21.36
CA TYR A 301 25.05 5.06 21.10
C TYR A 301 26.18 5.28 22.12
N PRO A 302 27.46 5.21 21.73
CA PRO A 302 28.53 5.72 22.56
C PRO A 302 28.67 7.24 22.30
N THR A 303 28.33 8.05 23.29
CA THR A 303 28.58 9.48 23.33
C THR A 303 30.09 9.74 23.45
N ASN A 304 30.73 10.28 22.42
CA ASN A 304 32.01 10.98 22.55
C ASN A 304 31.87 12.39 21.94
N HIS A 305 31.66 13.36 22.83
CA HIS A 305 31.86 14.77 22.56
C HIS A 305 33.36 15.08 22.59
N THR A 306 33.94 15.53 21.47
CA THR A 306 35.07 16.47 21.50
C THR A 306 34.83 17.55 20.46
N GLN A 307 34.60 18.76 20.98
CA GLN A 307 34.47 20.01 20.24
C GLN A 307 35.80 20.37 19.59
N PHE A 308 35.80 20.68 18.29
CA PHE A 308 36.73 21.64 17.69
C PHE A 308 36.06 22.30 16.49
N ALA A 309 35.49 23.48 16.73
CA ALA A 309 35.31 24.51 15.73
C ALA A 309 35.12 25.82 16.50
N ASP A 310 36.16 26.64 16.55
CA ASP A 310 35.96 28.08 16.62
C ASP A 310 36.70 28.70 15.44
N SER A 311 35.91 29.21 14.51
CA SER A 311 36.38 30.04 13.41
C SER A 311 35.52 31.29 13.48
N ARG A 312 36.14 32.42 13.82
CA ARG A 312 35.61 33.73 13.44
C ARG A 312 36.66 34.83 13.59
N PHE A 313 36.64 35.64 12.56
CA PHE A 313 36.91 37.08 12.51
C PHE A 313 38.35 37.58 12.28
N ASP A 314 38.48 38.07 11.05
CA ASP A 314 39.42 39.00 10.45
C ASP A 314 39.51 40.32 11.23
N ASP A 315 40.71 40.82 11.50
CA ASP A 315 41.04 42.25 11.35
C ASP A 315 42.56 42.49 11.34
N GLY A 316 43.02 43.39 10.47
CA GLY A 316 44.41 43.46 10.01
C GLY A 316 45.42 44.16 10.92
N ARG A 317 46.71 43.83 10.69
CA ARG A 317 47.85 44.78 10.66
C ARG A 317 49.17 44.09 10.31
N GLY A 318 49.79 44.60 9.25
CA GLY A 318 51.22 44.91 9.11
C GLY A 318 52.30 43.92 9.57
N GLY A 319 53.16 43.51 8.64
CA GLY A 319 54.48 42.96 8.98
C GLY A 319 55.20 42.35 7.78
N ALA A 320 56.00 43.17 7.11
CA ALA A 320 56.95 42.75 6.09
C ALA A 320 58.03 41.81 6.67
N TYR A 321 58.48 40.79 5.91
CA TYR A 321 59.91 40.49 5.71
C TYR A 321 60.13 39.35 4.68
N ASN A 322 60.87 39.71 3.64
CA ASN A 322 61.89 38.99 2.87
C ASN A 322 61.58 37.82 1.93
N ASP A 323 61.77 38.14 0.64
CA ASP A 323 62.40 37.36 -0.42
C ASP A 323 63.61 36.53 0.04
N VAL A 324 63.72 35.29 -0.44
CA VAL A 324 64.94 34.73 -1.04
C VAL A 324 64.53 33.69 -2.09
N ALA A 325 64.73 34.04 -3.36
CA ALA A 325 64.86 33.08 -4.45
C ALA A 325 66.25 32.44 -4.39
N LEU A 326 66.37 31.17 -4.81
CA LEU A 326 67.53 30.67 -5.54
C LEU A 326 67.21 29.32 -6.19
N ASP A 327 67.18 29.37 -7.51
CA ASP A 327 67.34 28.24 -8.42
C ASP A 327 68.67 27.51 -8.19
N ASP A 328 68.70 26.25 -8.67
CA ASP A 328 69.70 25.72 -9.60
C ASP A 328 70.43 24.42 -9.20
N LEU A 329 70.71 23.61 -10.24
CA LEU A 329 71.65 22.48 -10.35
C LEU A 329 71.14 21.02 -10.21
N ARG A 330 70.50 20.57 -11.29
CA ARG A 330 70.93 19.51 -12.25
C ARG A 330 72.14 18.58 -11.91
N SER A 331 71.90 17.28 -12.15
CA SER A 331 72.79 16.19 -12.67
C SER A 331 73.79 15.41 -11.79
N GLY A 332 73.81 14.08 -12.03
CA GLY A 332 74.88 13.11 -11.69
C GLY A 332 74.32 11.86 -11.00
N ASP A 333 73.85 10.79 -11.66
CA ASP A 333 74.53 9.78 -12.50
C ASP A 333 75.07 8.54 -11.72
N GLN A 334 74.80 7.35 -12.29
CA GLN A 334 75.38 5.99 -12.12
C GLN A 334 75.28 5.22 -10.77
N ARG A 335 74.56 4.07 -10.73
CA ARG A 335 74.97 2.66 -11.02
C ARG A 335 75.94 2.04 -10.00
N GLU A 336 75.41 1.16 -9.14
CA GLU A 336 75.64 -0.32 -9.09
C GLU A 336 76.83 -0.72 -8.20
N PRO A 337 76.94 -1.99 -7.74
CA PRO A 337 76.15 -3.18 -8.06
C PRO A 337 75.27 -3.74 -6.93
#